data_AF-A0A4Q9HN66-F1
#
_entry.id   AF-A0A4Q9HN66-F1
#
_cell.length_a   1.000
_cell.length_b   1.000
_cell.length_c   1.000
_cell.angle_alpha   90.00
_cell.angle_beta   90.00
_cell.angle_gamma   90.00
#
_symmetry.space_group_name_H-M   'P 1'
#
loop_
_entity.id
_entity.type
_entity.pdbx_description
1 polymer ?
#
loop_
_entity_poly.entity_id
_entity_poly.type
_entity_poly.pdbx_seq_one_letter_code
_entity_poly.pdbx_strand_id
1 'polypeptide(L)'
;MEERRALRRRIRWWLSVFIVCLVLSGLTAFPLVTEVRWLEELLGSAGSPVPEHVPGLMEWLGRTREGLSATDAKYPFVLYGTDWLAFAHLVIAVAFYGPFRDPVRNIWVIEFGMIACAGIIPLALICGSIRGIPFYWQLVDMSFGVFGVIPLLLVRRMIKRLEAYELAA
;
A
#
# COMPACT_ATOMS: atom_id res chain seq x y z
N MET A 1 18.14 -1.59 -30.37
CA MET A 1 17.74 -2.87 -29.74
C MET A 1 18.18 -3.00 -28.28
N GLU A 2 19.41 -2.64 -27.90
CA GLU A 2 19.87 -2.68 -26.50
C GLU A 2 19.14 -1.71 -25.58
N GLU A 3 18.89 -0.48 -26.03
CA GLU A 3 18.13 0.53 -25.27
C GLU A 3 16.71 0.05 -24.95
N ARG A 4 16.01 -0.56 -25.92
CA ARG A 4 14.68 -1.16 -25.72
C ARG A 4 14.72 -2.25 -24.62
N ARG A 5 15.74 -3.11 -24.63
CA ARG A 5 15.91 -4.16 -23.62
C ARG A 5 16.25 -3.57 -22.24
N ALA A 6 17.08 -2.53 -22.17
CA ALA A 6 17.40 -1.84 -20.93
C ALA A 6 16.17 -1.14 -20.33
N LEU A 7 15.36 -0.48 -21.17
CA LEU A 7 14.12 0.18 -20.77
C LEU A 7 13.10 -0.81 -20.22
N ARG A 8 12.89 -1.94 -20.91
CA ARG A 8 12.01 -3.02 -20.44
C ARG A 8 12.47 -3.63 -19.11
N ARG A 9 13.78 -3.80 -18.90
CA ARG A 9 14.34 -4.27 -17.62
C ARG A 9 14.05 -3.30 -16.47
N ARG A 10 14.25 -2.00 -16.69
CA ARG A 10 13.96 -0.98 -15.67
C ARG A 10 12.47 -0.88 -15.34
N ILE A 11 11.59 -0.98 -16.36
CA ILE A 11 10.12 -1.05 -16.14
C ILE A 11 9.79 -2.23 -15.22
N ARG A 12 10.31 -3.42 -15.53
CA ARG A 12 10.07 -4.62 -14.72
C ARG A 12 10.59 -4.47 -13.29
N TRP A 13 11.76 -3.87 -13.10
CA TRP A 13 12.31 -3.64 -11.76
C TRP A 13 11.40 -2.76 -10.91
N TRP A 14 10.96 -1.61 -11.44
CA TRP A 14 10.03 -0.72 -10.74
C TRP A 14 8.67 -1.36 -10.48
N LEU A 15 8.16 -2.14 -11.45
CA LEU A 15 6.93 -2.92 -11.26
C LEU A 15 7.08 -3.97 -10.17
N SER A 16 8.21 -4.69 -10.12
CA SER A 16 8.48 -5.65 -9.05
C SER A 16 8.51 -4.98 -7.69
N VAL A 17 9.20 -3.84 -7.54
CA VAL A 17 9.21 -3.07 -6.29
C VAL A 17 7.78 -2.69 -5.89
N PHE A 18 6.99 -2.14 -6.81
CA PHE A 18 5.61 -1.76 -6.54
C PHE A 18 4.74 -2.97 -6.14
N ILE A 19 4.81 -4.08 -6.88
CA ILE A 19 4.07 -5.31 -6.59
C ILE A 19 4.44 -5.86 -5.22
N VAL A 20 5.73 -5.91 -4.87
CA VAL A 20 6.18 -6.40 -3.57
C VAL A 20 5.65 -5.52 -2.45
N CYS A 21 5.75 -4.20 -2.56
CA CYS A 21 5.19 -3.28 -1.56
C CYS A 21 3.67 -3.45 -1.42
N LEU A 22 2.95 -3.59 -2.54
CA LEU A 22 1.50 -3.80 -2.56
C LEU A 22 1.12 -5.12 -1.86
N VAL A 23 1.84 -6.21 -2.15
CA VAL A 23 1.62 -7.52 -1.53
C VAL A 23 1.92 -7.45 -0.04
N LEU A 24 3.07 -6.91 0.36
CA LEU A 24 3.43 -6.78 1.78
C LEU A 24 2.39 -5.95 2.55
N SER A 25 1.94 -4.83 1.99
CA SER A 25 0.87 -4.02 2.58
C SER A 25 -0.46 -4.75 2.71
N GLY A 26 -0.75 -5.70 1.82
CA GLY A 26 -1.94 -6.55 1.93
C GLY A 26 -1.79 -7.63 2.98
N LEU A 27 -0.62 -8.27 3.05
CA LEU A 27 -0.34 -9.38 3.95
C LEU A 27 -0.42 -8.99 5.42
N THR A 28 -0.07 -7.75 5.78
CA THR A 28 -0.17 -7.23 7.16
C THR A 28 -1.62 -7.23 7.70
N ALA A 29 -2.63 -7.28 6.83
CA ALA A 29 -4.03 -7.34 7.25
C ALA A 29 -4.47 -8.74 7.73
N PHE A 30 -3.70 -9.81 7.47
CA PHE A 30 -4.00 -11.16 7.98
C PHE A 30 -3.67 -11.29 9.49
N PRO A 31 -2.42 -11.08 9.95
CA PRO A 31 -2.08 -11.16 11.37
C PRO A 31 -2.26 -9.82 12.11
N LEU A 32 -3.23 -8.99 11.70
CA LEU A 32 -3.37 -7.60 12.15
C LEU A 32 -3.33 -7.43 13.68
N VAL A 33 -4.06 -8.29 14.42
CA VAL A 33 -4.09 -8.25 15.89
C VAL A 33 -2.71 -8.51 16.49
N THR A 34 -1.96 -9.45 15.92
CA THR A 34 -0.63 -9.82 16.40
C THR A 34 0.40 -8.74 16.05
N GLU A 35 0.36 -8.22 14.82
CA GLU A 35 1.29 -7.17 14.37
C GLU A 35 1.11 -5.88 15.17
N VAL A 36 -0.13 -5.45 15.44
CA VAL A 36 -0.39 -4.25 16.24
C VAL A 36 0.09 -4.43 17.69
N ARG A 37 -0.10 -5.63 18.27
CA ARG A 37 0.43 -5.94 19.61
C ARG A 37 1.96 -5.84 19.64
N TRP A 38 2.65 -6.43 18.68
CA TRP A 38 4.11 -6.37 18.59
C TRP A 38 4.61 -4.94 18.37
N LEU A 39 3.91 -4.16 17.54
CA LEU A 39 4.25 -2.77 17.30
C LEU A 39 4.13 -1.93 18.58
N GLU A 40 3.04 -2.09 19.34
CA GLU A 40 2.87 -1.39 20.61
C GLU A 40 3.94 -1.80 21.65
N GLU A 41 4.22 -3.10 21.78
CA GLU A 41 5.26 -3.60 22.70
C GLU A 41 6.65 -3.06 22.33
N LEU A 42 6.99 -3.02 21.04
CA LEU A 42 8.25 -2.48 20.55
C LEU A 42 8.37 -0.98 20.84
N LEU A 43 7.34 -0.21 20.50
CA LEU A 43 7.33 1.25 20.65
C LEU A 43 7.15 1.71 22.10
N GLY A 44 6.56 0.89 22.97
CA GLY A 44 6.41 1.13 24.40
C GLY A 44 7.57 0.62 25.26
N SER A 45 8.58 -0.04 24.66
CA SER A 45 9.74 -0.55 25.38
C SER A 45 10.57 0.58 26.01
N ALA A 46 11.23 0.30 27.15
CA ALA A 46 11.99 1.30 27.92
C ALA A 46 13.13 1.99 27.16
N GLY A 47 13.55 1.44 26.01
CA GLY A 47 14.56 2.04 25.13
C GLY A 47 13.98 2.88 23.98
N SER A 48 12.65 3.00 23.89
CA SER A 48 11.98 3.74 22.82
C SER A 48 11.75 5.20 23.23
N PRO A 49 12.14 6.19 22.42
CA PRO A 49 11.86 7.61 22.69
C PRO A 49 10.40 8.00 22.38
N VAL A 50 9.63 7.10 21.76
CA VAL A 50 8.29 7.38 21.22
C VAL A 50 7.27 7.74 22.31
N PRO A 51 7.21 7.09 23.48
CA PRO A 51 6.26 7.45 24.52
C PRO A 51 6.42 8.90 25.01
N GLU A 52 7.64 9.42 25.00
CA GLU A 52 7.95 10.78 25.45
C GLU A 52 7.76 11.82 24.34
N HIS A 53 8.15 11.50 23.10
CA HIS A 53 8.17 12.47 21.99
C HIS A 53 6.85 12.48 21.18
N VAL A 54 6.12 11.37 21.16
CA VAL A 54 4.89 11.21 20.37
C VAL A 54 3.81 10.49 21.20
N PRO A 55 3.40 11.06 22.36
CA PRO A 55 2.48 10.38 23.28
C PRO A 55 1.12 10.06 22.64
N GLY A 56 0.64 10.93 21.74
CA GLY A 56 -0.63 10.70 21.03
C GLY A 56 -0.61 9.47 20.11
N LEU A 57 0.56 9.11 19.57
CA LEU A 57 0.73 7.88 18.77
C LEU A 57 0.60 6.64 19.66
N MET A 58 1.21 6.67 20.86
CA MET A 58 1.09 5.57 21.81
C MET A 58 -0.33 5.37 22.31
N GLU A 59 -1.03 6.46 22.63
CA GLU A 59 -2.44 6.40 23.03
C GLU A 59 -3.31 5.79 21.93
N TRP A 60 -3.11 6.22 20.68
CA TRP A 60 -3.85 5.68 19.54
C TRP A 60 -3.53 4.20 19.26
N LEU A 61 -2.27 3.80 19.36
CA LEU A 61 -1.86 2.40 19.21
C LEU A 61 -2.49 1.52 20.30
N GLY A 62 -2.45 1.95 21.56
CA GLY A 62 -3.08 1.24 22.67
C GLY A 62 -4.59 1.08 22.47
N ARG A 63 -5.28 2.15 22.09
CA ARG A 63 -6.72 2.10 21.75
C ARG A 63 -7.00 1.14 20.58
N THR A 64 -6.15 1.16 19.57
CA THR A 64 -6.29 0.29 18.38
C THR A 64 -6.09 -1.17 18.77
N ARG A 65 -5.05 -1.50 19.54
CA ARG A 65 -4.80 -2.86 20.05
C ARG A 65 -5.95 -3.35 20.91
N GLU A 66 -6.44 -2.54 21.84
CA GLU A 66 -7.57 -2.90 22.70
C GLU A 66 -8.82 -3.21 21.87
N GLY A 67 -9.16 -2.33 20.92
CA GLY A 67 -10.30 -2.52 20.02
C GLY A 67 -10.19 -3.78 19.16
N LEU A 68 -9.01 -4.03 18.59
CA LEU A 68 -8.74 -5.25 17.81
C LEU A 68 -8.83 -6.50 18.67
N SER A 69 -8.19 -6.51 19.85
CA SER A 69 -8.17 -7.68 20.74
C SER A 69 -9.57 -7.99 21.29
N ALA A 70 -10.35 -6.97 21.65
CA ALA A 70 -11.73 -7.14 22.10
C ALA A 70 -12.64 -7.67 20.98
N THR A 71 -12.41 -7.22 19.73
CA THR A 71 -13.14 -7.70 18.56
C THR A 71 -12.77 -9.14 18.24
N ASP A 72 -11.49 -9.49 18.24
CA ASP A 72 -11.02 -10.86 18.03
C ASP A 72 -11.61 -11.83 19.07
N ALA A 73 -11.62 -11.42 20.35
CA ALA A 73 -12.13 -12.26 21.44
C ALA A 73 -13.66 -12.45 21.42
N LYS A 74 -14.43 -11.41 21.03
CA LYS A 74 -15.90 -11.43 21.15
C LYS A 74 -16.62 -11.64 19.82
N TYR A 75 -16.06 -11.12 18.72
CA TYR A 75 -16.66 -11.07 17.39
C TYR A 75 -15.61 -11.35 16.29
N PRO A 76 -14.90 -12.49 16.32
CA PRO A 76 -13.78 -12.78 15.41
C PRO A 76 -14.20 -12.76 13.94
N PHE A 77 -15.46 -13.09 13.63
CA PHE A 77 -15.99 -13.04 12.26
C PHE A 77 -15.93 -11.64 11.63
N VAL A 78 -15.83 -10.57 12.42
CA VAL A 78 -15.67 -9.19 11.92
C VAL A 78 -14.31 -9.02 11.24
N LEU A 79 -13.25 -9.70 11.74
CA LEU A 79 -11.92 -9.67 11.15
C LEU A 79 -11.86 -10.39 9.79
N TYR A 80 -12.86 -11.19 9.43
CA TYR A 80 -12.96 -11.71 8.05
C TYR A 80 -13.01 -10.57 7.01
N GLY A 81 -13.48 -9.38 7.39
CA GLY A 81 -13.39 -8.19 6.55
C GLY A 81 -11.94 -7.79 6.22
N THR A 82 -10.99 -7.97 7.15
CA THR A 82 -9.57 -7.68 6.90
C THR A 82 -8.93 -8.73 5.99
N ASP A 83 -9.38 -9.98 6.05
CA ASP A 83 -8.95 -11.04 5.12
C ASP A 83 -9.35 -10.71 3.67
N TRP A 84 -10.56 -10.19 3.46
CA TRP A 84 -11.00 -9.73 2.14
C TRP A 84 -10.19 -8.54 1.63
N LEU A 85 -9.83 -7.60 2.52
CA LEU A 85 -8.96 -6.47 2.17
C LEU A 85 -7.56 -6.97 1.78
N ALA A 86 -6.99 -7.91 2.53
CA ALA A 86 -5.72 -8.54 2.20
C ALA A 86 -5.79 -9.23 0.82
N PHE A 87 -6.84 -10.02 0.59
CA PHE A 87 -7.06 -10.72 -0.67
C PHE A 87 -7.19 -9.75 -1.85
N ALA A 88 -7.88 -8.61 -1.68
CA ALA A 88 -8.00 -7.60 -2.72
C ALA A 88 -6.62 -7.08 -3.17
N HIS A 89 -5.68 -6.86 -2.25
CA HIS A 89 -4.31 -6.45 -2.59
C HIS A 89 -3.58 -7.52 -3.40
N LEU A 90 -3.75 -8.80 -3.04
CA LEU A 90 -3.17 -9.91 -3.79
C LEU A 90 -3.74 -10.01 -5.21
N VAL A 91 -5.07 -9.86 -5.36
CA VAL A 91 -5.73 -9.86 -6.68
C VAL A 91 -5.28 -8.67 -7.53
N ILE A 92 -5.16 -7.48 -6.94
CA ILE A 92 -4.64 -6.30 -7.64
C ILE A 92 -3.19 -6.55 -8.07
N ALA A 93 -2.34 -7.13 -7.21
CA ALA A 93 -0.96 -7.48 -7.56
C ALA A 93 -0.90 -8.45 -8.76
N VAL A 94 -1.83 -9.41 -8.85
CA VAL A 94 -1.95 -10.30 -10.02
C VAL A 94 -2.28 -9.51 -11.29
N ALA A 95 -3.14 -8.49 -11.22
CA ALA A 95 -3.43 -7.65 -12.40
C ALA A 95 -2.18 -6.95 -12.95
N PHE A 96 -1.23 -6.56 -12.09
CA PHE A 96 0.06 -5.98 -12.50
C PHE A 96 1.00 -6.98 -13.21
N TYR A 97 0.68 -8.27 -13.25
CA TYR A 97 1.38 -9.23 -14.11
C TYR A 97 1.19 -8.90 -15.60
N GLY A 98 0.06 -8.31 -15.99
CA GLY A 98 -0.21 -7.82 -17.35
C GLY A 98 0.89 -6.89 -17.88
N PRO A 99 1.12 -5.71 -17.26
CA PRO A 99 2.20 -4.81 -17.64
C PRO A 99 3.61 -5.37 -17.41
N PHE A 100 3.78 -6.34 -16.50
CA PHE A 100 5.06 -7.03 -16.34
C PHE A 100 5.43 -7.87 -17.58
N ARG A 101 4.44 -8.54 -18.18
CA ARG A 101 4.57 -9.33 -19.40
C ARG A 101 4.66 -8.45 -20.64
N ASP A 102 3.67 -7.58 -20.85
CA ASP A 102 3.57 -6.66 -21.98
C ASP A 102 3.13 -5.26 -21.50
N PRO A 103 4.09 -4.35 -21.24
CA PRO A 103 3.79 -3.05 -20.66
C PRO A 103 3.03 -2.10 -21.59
N VAL A 104 3.26 -2.15 -22.90
CA VAL A 104 2.63 -1.21 -23.85
C VAL A 104 1.16 -1.53 -23.99
N ARG A 105 0.82 -2.81 -24.20
CA ARG A 105 -0.58 -3.25 -24.31
C ARG A 105 -1.39 -3.07 -23.02
N ASN A 106 -0.72 -3.12 -21.87
CA ASN A 106 -1.37 -3.09 -20.55
C ASN A 106 -1.09 -1.79 -19.77
N ILE A 107 -0.78 -0.69 -20.46
CA ILE A 107 -0.50 0.60 -19.81
C ILE A 107 -1.65 1.08 -18.93
N TRP A 108 -2.89 0.73 -19.27
CA TRP A 108 -4.07 1.08 -18.49
C TRP A 108 -4.01 0.55 -17.05
N VAL A 109 -3.39 -0.62 -16.79
CA VAL A 109 -3.23 -1.15 -15.42
C VAL A 109 -2.38 -0.21 -14.57
N ILE A 110 -1.41 0.47 -15.18
CA ILE A 110 -0.58 1.47 -14.49
C ILE A 110 -1.41 2.71 -14.15
N GLU A 111 -2.23 3.16 -15.10
CA GLU A 111 -3.12 4.32 -14.90
C GLU A 111 -4.22 4.03 -13.87
N PHE A 112 -4.78 2.82 -13.88
CA PHE A 112 -5.67 2.31 -12.84
C PHE A 112 -5.00 2.36 -11.46
N GLY A 113 -3.75 1.90 -11.35
CA GLY A 113 -2.97 2.02 -10.11
C GLY A 113 -2.80 3.48 -9.67
N MET A 114 -2.53 4.40 -10.60
CA MET A 114 -2.42 5.82 -10.29
C MET A 114 -3.75 6.42 -9.80
N ILE A 115 -4.88 6.03 -10.40
CA ILE A 115 -6.22 6.42 -9.96
C ILE A 115 -6.49 5.89 -8.55
N ALA A 116 -6.14 4.63 -8.27
CA ALA A 116 -6.27 4.04 -6.94
C ALA A 116 -5.42 4.81 -5.91
N CYS A 117 -4.17 5.15 -6.23
CA CYS A 117 -3.32 5.99 -5.38
C CYS A 117 -3.95 7.36 -5.08
N ALA A 118 -4.55 8.01 -6.08
CA ALA A 118 -5.26 9.27 -5.88
C ALA A 118 -6.53 9.09 -5.02
N GLY A 119 -7.24 7.98 -5.18
CA GLY A 119 -8.45 7.63 -4.43
C GLY A 119 -8.22 7.38 -2.94
N ILE A 120 -7.00 7.03 -2.52
CA ILE A 120 -6.65 6.87 -1.10
C ILE A 120 -6.81 8.20 -0.34
N ILE A 121 -6.50 9.35 -0.98
CA ILE A 121 -6.58 10.68 -0.34
C ILE A 121 -7.99 11.01 0.15
N PRO A 122 -9.03 11.03 -0.72
CA PRO A 122 -10.40 11.30 -0.25
C PRO A 122 -10.92 10.20 0.67
N LEU A 123 -10.53 8.93 0.47
CA LEU A 123 -10.92 7.84 1.36
C LEU A 123 -10.44 8.09 2.79
N ALA A 124 -9.16 8.42 2.98
CA ALA A 124 -8.58 8.68 4.30
C ALA A 124 -9.21 9.90 4.95
N LEU A 125 -9.36 11.01 4.21
CA LEU A 125 -9.90 12.26 4.75
C LEU A 125 -11.39 12.17 5.12
N ILE A 126 -12.19 11.44 4.34
CA ILE A 126 -13.64 11.33 4.57
C ILE A 126 -13.94 10.17 5.52
N CYS A 127 -13.58 8.94 5.14
CA CYS A 127 -13.91 7.75 5.93
C CYS A 127 -13.09 7.68 7.22
N GLY A 128 -11.82 8.10 7.21
CA GLY A 128 -11.01 8.19 8.42
C GLY A 128 -11.62 9.17 9.43
N SER A 129 -12.07 10.34 8.96
CA SER A 129 -12.72 11.33 9.83
C SER A 129 -14.07 10.83 10.38
N ILE A 130 -14.90 10.19 9.54
CA ILE A 130 -16.19 9.60 9.98
C ILE A 130 -15.97 8.52 11.06
N ARG A 131 -14.87 7.76 10.96
CA ARG A 131 -14.52 6.68 11.90
C ARG A 131 -13.70 7.16 13.10
N GLY A 132 -13.41 8.45 13.21
CA GLY A 132 -12.67 9.03 14.32
C GLY A 132 -11.17 8.67 14.34
N ILE A 133 -10.59 8.38 13.17
CA ILE A 133 -9.14 8.15 13.03
C ILE A 133 -8.41 9.51 13.20
N PRO A 134 -7.37 9.60 14.04
CA PRO A 134 -6.61 10.83 14.24
C PRO A 134 -6.01 11.35 12.93
N PHE A 135 -6.00 12.67 12.75
CA PHE A 135 -5.55 13.29 11.50
C PHE A 135 -4.12 12.92 11.11
N TYR A 136 -3.19 12.84 12.08
CA TYR A 136 -1.82 12.42 11.81
C TYR A 136 -1.72 10.97 11.31
N TRP A 137 -2.65 10.10 11.72
CA TRP A 137 -2.71 8.73 11.20
C TRP A 137 -3.30 8.70 9.80
N GLN A 138 -4.30 9.54 9.52
CA GLN A 138 -4.79 9.73 8.15
C GLN A 138 -3.68 10.21 7.20
N LEU A 139 -2.71 11.03 7.68
CA LEU A 139 -1.52 11.39 6.90
C LEU A 139 -0.66 10.17 6.55
N VAL A 140 -0.53 9.21 7.48
CA VAL A 140 0.15 7.93 7.22
C VAL A 140 -0.62 7.14 6.16
N ASP A 141 -1.94 7.04 6.25
CA ASP A 141 -2.77 6.36 5.24
C ASP A 141 -2.61 6.98 3.84
N MET A 142 -2.63 8.32 3.76
CA MET A 142 -2.44 9.04 2.49
C MET A 142 -1.04 8.86 1.91
N SER A 143 -0.03 8.63 2.75
CA SER A 143 1.35 8.41 2.31
C SER A 143 1.46 7.21 1.36
N PHE A 144 0.64 6.17 1.53
CA PHE A 144 0.61 5.02 0.62
C PHE A 144 0.23 5.44 -0.81
N GLY A 145 -0.73 6.36 -0.97
CA GLY A 145 -1.10 6.91 -2.26
C GLY A 145 0.01 7.78 -2.85
N VAL A 146 0.57 8.68 -2.03
CA VAL A 146 1.62 9.63 -2.44
C VAL A 146 2.91 8.92 -2.85
N PHE A 147 3.36 7.93 -2.08
CA PHE A 147 4.58 7.18 -2.41
C PHE A 147 4.32 6.09 -3.44
N GLY A 148 3.13 5.48 -3.45
CA GLY A 148 2.74 4.46 -4.41
C GLY A 148 2.64 5.00 -5.85
N VAL A 149 2.23 6.26 -6.05
CA VAL A 149 2.10 6.84 -7.39
C VAL A 149 3.45 7.11 -8.06
N ILE A 150 4.52 7.31 -7.28
CA ILE A 150 5.87 7.63 -7.79
C ILE A 150 6.39 6.55 -8.75
N PRO A 151 6.52 5.25 -8.37
CA PRO A 151 6.98 4.22 -9.29
C PRO A 151 6.05 4.08 -10.51
N LEU A 152 4.74 4.25 -10.33
CA LEU A 152 3.77 4.16 -11.44
C LEU A 152 3.95 5.28 -12.46
N LEU A 153 4.20 6.51 -12.03
CA LEU A 153 4.50 7.64 -12.91
C LEU A 153 5.80 7.42 -13.68
N LEU A 154 6.84 6.92 -13.01
CA LEU A 154 8.10 6.59 -13.65
C LEU A 154 7.90 5.50 -14.71
N VAL A 155 7.24 4.41 -14.35
CA VAL A 155 6.92 3.31 -15.26
C VAL A 155 6.09 3.82 -16.43
N ARG A 156 5.01 4.58 -16.22
CA ARG A 156 4.18 5.12 -17.30
C ARG A 156 4.98 5.93 -18.31
N ARG A 157 5.87 6.82 -17.85
CA ARG A 157 6.76 7.60 -18.72
C ARG A 157 7.68 6.69 -19.55
N MET A 158 8.21 5.63 -18.94
CA MET A 158 9.07 4.66 -19.61
C MET A 158 8.31 3.79 -20.62
N ILE A 159 7.06 3.42 -20.32
CA ILE A 159 6.19 2.68 -21.25
C ILE A 159 5.87 3.53 -22.47
N LYS A 160 5.53 4.82 -22.29
CA LYS A 160 5.29 5.72 -23.43
C LYS A 160 6.52 5.91 -24.33
N ARG A 161 7.72 5.93 -23.74
CA ARG A 161 8.97 5.90 -24.54
C ARG A 161 9.13 4.57 -25.28
N LEU A 162 8.83 3.45 -24.63
CA LEU A 162 8.90 2.11 -25.23
C LEU A 162 7.93 1.97 -26.42
N GLU A 163 6.71 2.48 -26.28
CA GLU A 163 5.68 2.53 -27.34
C GLU A 163 6.19 3.29 -28.57
N ALA A 164 6.81 4.46 -28.37
CA ALA A 164 7.37 5.25 -29.47
C ALA A 164 8.49 4.50 -30.23
N TYR A 165 9.37 3.78 -29.53
CA TYR A 165 10.39 2.95 -30.17
C TYR A 165 9.80 1.77 -30.96
N GLU A 166 8.66 1.23 -30.54
CA GLU A 166 7.99 0.12 -31.22
C GLU A 166 7.24 0.57 -32.48
N LEU A 167 6.76 1.81 -32.52
CA LEU A 167 6.11 2.40 -33.70
C LEU A 167 7.11 2.91 -34.75
N ALA A 168 8.32 3.27 -34.33
CA ALA A 168 9.38 3.77 -35.22
C ALA A 168 10.25 2.67 -35.84
N ALA A 169 10.04 1.41 -35.46
CA ALA A 169 10.78 0.23 -35.93
C ALA A 169 9.94 -0.58 -36.91
#